data_AF-A0A6P8NZK3-F1
#
_entry.id   AF-A0A6P8NZK3-F1
#
_cell.length_a   1.000
_cell.length_b   1.000
_cell.length_c   1.000
_cell.angle_alpha   90.00
_cell.angle_beta   90.00
_cell.angle_gamma   90.00
#
_symmetry.space_group_name_H-M   'P 1'
#
loop_
_entity.id
_entity.type
_entity.pdbx_description
1 polymer ?
#
loop_
_entity_poly.entity_id
_entity_poly.type
_entity_poly.pdbx_seq_one_letter_code
_entity_poly.pdbx_strand_id
1 'polypeptide(L)'
;MWYVWSQADRRVCSRYTIIRSYFRESDYDKIHSLKYMSVSPYEFRRRQSRFESYCPLCLYYENTMKTSGPPDHRGTIQFREHFYWICSQHTNEFIQHPQKYLPPANNAYPPEDRPRILTETIDLEHSCWAKRLQVRGFCLVTYFDGLPSRKLVPGKIVTAVLYKDNLYLFCTEDCRDKFLAQPDKYANVQMKFLYTMPTIDVKSLPNVGFLEQTVSKFYLSARRVPVPDARFDYLCEYFKPASKVPAFLNVVDIAGLVKGAAEGQGLGNNFLSHINACDGIFHLCRAFDDDDVTHVEGDVNPVRDLEIISEELRLKDIEFLNGHLEKLEKLVVRGNDKKLKPEYDTLLKVKGIMVDEKRHIRFADWSATDIEALNKYLFLTSKPVIYLVNLSEKDYIRKKNKWLIKIKEWVDKNDPGAILIPFSGTFENKLFDMDDAERAKYQEENKVTSALDKIIVQGYKALQLQYFFTAGHDEVKAWTIQKGTKAPQAAGKIHTDFEKGFIMAEVMKFDDFKNEGSEAAVKAAGKYRQQGRNYVVEDGDIVFFKFNAGAGLKDAKKK
;
A
#
# COMPACT_ATOMS: atom_id res chain seq x y z
N MET A 1 -30.28 -35.09 50.64
CA MET A 1 -29.99 -36.09 49.59
C MET A 1 -31.26 -36.59 48.87
N TRP A 2 -32.34 -36.95 49.57
CA TRP A 2 -33.59 -37.44 48.97
C TRP A 2 -34.41 -36.43 48.14
N TYR A 3 -34.32 -35.13 48.41
CA TYR A 3 -35.02 -34.08 47.65
C TYR A 3 -34.56 -33.98 46.19
N VAL A 4 -33.26 -34.17 45.95
CA VAL A 4 -32.71 -34.17 44.58
C VAL A 4 -33.19 -35.42 43.84
N TRP A 5 -33.29 -36.56 44.53
CA TRP A 5 -33.77 -37.82 43.96
C TRP A 5 -35.25 -37.74 43.61
N SER A 6 -36.10 -37.18 44.47
CA SER A 6 -37.53 -37.01 44.18
C SER A 6 -37.82 -35.99 43.07
N GLN A 7 -37.01 -34.93 42.98
CA GLN A 7 -37.06 -33.99 41.85
C GLN A 7 -36.59 -34.63 40.53
N ALA A 8 -35.54 -35.45 40.58
CA ALA A 8 -35.06 -36.21 39.43
C ALA A 8 -36.10 -37.24 38.97
N ASP A 9 -36.65 -38.03 39.90
CA ASP A 9 -37.67 -39.04 39.63
C ASP A 9 -38.94 -38.43 39.04
N ARG A 10 -39.46 -37.32 39.61
CA ARG A 10 -40.59 -36.59 39.02
C ARG A 10 -40.30 -36.09 37.60
N ARG A 11 -39.09 -35.56 37.36
CA ARG A 11 -38.69 -35.10 36.02
C ARG A 11 -38.55 -36.26 35.04
N VAL A 12 -38.03 -37.40 35.46
CA VAL A 12 -37.89 -38.60 34.63
C VAL A 12 -39.25 -39.21 34.32
N CYS A 13 -40.12 -39.40 35.32
CA CYS A 13 -41.48 -39.91 35.13
C CYS A 13 -42.31 -39.00 34.21
N SER A 14 -42.29 -37.69 34.44
CA SER A 14 -42.99 -36.71 33.58
C SER A 14 -42.49 -36.75 32.13
N ARG A 15 -41.18 -36.90 31.90
CA ARG A 15 -40.60 -37.05 30.56
C ARG A 15 -40.94 -38.37 29.92
N TYR A 16 -40.91 -39.47 30.68
CA TYR A 16 -41.25 -40.81 30.19
C TYR A 16 -42.69 -40.87 29.68
N THR A 17 -43.64 -40.22 30.37
CA THR A 17 -45.03 -40.11 29.90
C THR A 17 -45.13 -39.43 28.53
N ILE A 18 -44.39 -38.33 28.32
CA ILE A 18 -44.37 -37.58 27.05
C ILE A 18 -43.74 -38.42 25.92
N ILE A 19 -42.65 -39.13 26.20
CA ILE A 19 -41.99 -40.00 25.23
C ILE A 19 -42.89 -41.19 24.86
N ARG A 20 -43.56 -41.80 25.86
CA ARG A 20 -44.49 -42.90 25.63
C ARG A 20 -45.73 -42.47 24.86
N SER A 21 -46.27 -41.27 25.11
CA SER A 21 -47.40 -40.75 24.33
C SER A 21 -46.99 -40.51 22.88
N TYR A 22 -45.80 -39.96 22.64
CA TYR A 22 -45.26 -39.78 21.29
C TYR A 22 -45.21 -41.10 20.50
N PHE A 23 -44.60 -42.16 21.06
CA PHE A 23 -44.48 -43.45 20.34
C PHE A 23 -45.83 -44.14 20.11
N ARG A 24 -46.84 -43.83 20.93
CA ARG A 24 -48.20 -44.36 20.74
C ARG A 24 -48.97 -43.60 19.65
N GLU A 25 -48.70 -42.31 19.51
CA GLU A 25 -49.48 -41.40 18.67
C GLU A 25 -48.80 -41.05 17.34
N SER A 26 -47.51 -41.37 17.18
CA SER A 26 -46.73 -41.14 15.96
C SER A 26 -47.32 -41.79 14.72
N ASP A 27 -48.03 -42.91 14.89
CA ASP A 27 -48.63 -43.68 13.80
C ASP A 27 -49.98 -43.12 13.34
N TYR A 28 -50.53 -42.13 14.06
CA TYR A 28 -51.85 -41.54 13.81
C TYR A 28 -51.80 -40.10 13.27
N ASP A 29 -50.67 -39.67 12.70
CA ASP A 29 -50.47 -38.34 12.09
C ASP A 29 -50.82 -37.13 13.00
N LYS A 30 -50.81 -37.34 14.32
CA LYS A 30 -51.06 -36.27 15.30
C LYS A 30 -49.85 -35.33 15.45
N ILE A 31 -50.13 -34.10 15.88
CA ILE A 31 -49.12 -33.06 16.05
C ILE A 31 -48.37 -33.26 17.36
N HIS A 32 -47.03 -33.30 17.31
CA HIS A 32 -46.19 -33.49 18.48
C HIS A 32 -45.03 -32.49 18.57
N SER A 33 -44.77 -31.96 19.77
CA SER A 33 -43.58 -31.14 20.03
C SER A 33 -42.37 -32.02 20.31
N LEU A 34 -41.26 -31.75 19.62
CA LEU A 34 -40.00 -32.50 19.78
C LEU A 34 -39.10 -31.95 20.90
N LYS A 35 -39.59 -30.99 21.70
CA LYS A 35 -38.80 -30.27 22.72
C LYS A 35 -38.08 -31.17 23.73
N TYR A 36 -38.56 -32.39 23.97
CA TYR A 36 -37.98 -33.34 24.92
C TYR A 36 -37.64 -34.70 24.30
N MET A 37 -37.66 -34.79 22.96
CA MET A 37 -37.38 -36.02 22.23
C MET A 37 -35.90 -36.07 21.84
N SER A 38 -35.28 -37.24 22.00
CA SER A 38 -33.92 -37.49 21.52
C SER A 38 -33.98 -38.02 20.09
N VAL A 39 -34.04 -37.12 19.11
CA VAL A 39 -33.99 -37.48 17.69
C VAL A 39 -32.54 -37.46 17.22
N SER A 40 -32.10 -38.50 16.51
CA SER A 40 -30.75 -38.52 15.97
C SER A 40 -30.57 -37.41 14.92
N PRO A 41 -29.38 -36.78 14.80
CA PRO A 41 -29.13 -35.77 13.76
C PRO A 41 -29.38 -36.28 12.33
N TYR A 42 -29.20 -37.59 12.10
CA TYR A 42 -29.49 -38.23 10.82
C TYR A 42 -31.00 -38.27 10.52
N GLU A 43 -31.80 -38.71 11.49
CA GLU A 43 -33.25 -38.77 11.37
C GLU A 43 -33.87 -37.38 11.26
N PHE A 44 -33.37 -36.42 12.03
CA PHE A 44 -33.80 -35.02 11.98
C PHE A 44 -33.63 -34.43 10.57
N ARG A 45 -32.46 -34.62 9.95
CA ARG A 45 -32.20 -34.15 8.57
C ARG A 45 -33.06 -34.86 7.53
N ARG A 46 -33.23 -36.18 7.65
CA ARG A 46 -34.03 -36.96 6.68
C ARG A 46 -35.50 -36.54 6.68
N ARG A 47 -36.04 -36.18 7.84
CA ARG A 47 -37.45 -35.82 8.03
C ARG A 47 -37.69 -34.31 8.07
N GLN A 48 -36.68 -33.49 7.81
CA GLN A 48 -36.85 -32.05 7.81
C GLN A 48 -37.81 -31.62 6.69
N SER A 49 -38.77 -30.75 7.00
CA SER A 49 -39.69 -30.22 5.99
C SER A 49 -38.95 -29.34 4.97
N ARG A 50 -39.59 -29.08 3.81
CA ARG A 50 -39.07 -28.14 2.79
C ARG A 50 -38.87 -26.72 3.32
N PHE A 51 -39.51 -26.37 4.43
CA PHE A 51 -39.35 -25.08 5.10
C PHE A 51 -38.11 -25.02 6.00
N GLU A 52 -37.40 -26.14 6.22
CA GLU A 52 -36.18 -26.23 7.01
C GLU A 52 -36.29 -25.58 8.41
N SER A 53 -35.70 -24.39 8.58
CA SER A 53 -35.71 -23.59 9.82
C SER A 53 -36.60 -22.35 9.75
N TYR A 54 -37.44 -22.24 8.73
CA TYR A 54 -38.34 -21.11 8.48
C TYR A 54 -39.77 -21.44 8.90
N CYS A 55 -40.47 -20.44 9.44
CA CYS A 55 -41.86 -20.61 9.86
C CYS A 55 -42.82 -20.46 8.67
N PRO A 56 -43.66 -21.47 8.35
CA PRO A 56 -44.65 -21.36 7.27
C PRO A 56 -45.69 -20.26 7.48
N LEU A 57 -46.04 -19.95 8.73
CA LEU A 57 -47.04 -18.92 9.05
C LEU A 57 -46.53 -17.50 8.79
N CYS A 58 -45.23 -17.24 8.99
CA CYS A 58 -44.64 -15.95 8.65
C CYS A 58 -44.68 -15.70 7.13
N LEU A 59 -44.42 -16.75 6.34
CA LEU A 59 -44.53 -16.67 4.90
C LEU A 59 -45.99 -16.44 4.46
N TYR A 60 -46.94 -17.12 5.09
CA TYR A 60 -48.36 -17.00 4.75
C TYR A 60 -48.94 -15.61 5.05
N TYR A 61 -48.67 -15.03 6.22
CA TYR A 61 -49.28 -13.77 6.64
C TYR A 61 -48.50 -12.51 6.23
N GLU A 62 -47.18 -12.55 6.38
CA GLU A 62 -46.33 -11.35 6.23
C GLU A 62 -45.51 -11.37 4.93
N ASN A 63 -45.53 -12.48 4.18
CA ASN A 63 -44.58 -12.76 3.10
C ASN A 63 -43.11 -12.56 3.54
N THR A 64 -42.83 -12.82 4.83
CA THR A 64 -41.50 -12.69 5.42
C THR A 64 -40.95 -14.04 5.84
N MET A 65 -39.64 -14.22 5.66
CA MET A 65 -38.92 -15.42 6.05
C MET A 65 -38.20 -15.17 7.37
N LYS A 66 -38.87 -15.43 8.50
CA LYS A 66 -38.25 -15.37 9.83
C LYS A 66 -37.52 -16.68 10.15
N THR A 67 -36.22 -16.57 10.44
CA THR A 67 -35.37 -17.65 10.98
C THR A 67 -35.06 -17.38 12.44
N SER A 68 -34.78 -18.40 13.25
CA SER A 68 -34.12 -18.18 14.54
C SER A 68 -32.97 -19.16 14.77
N GLY A 69 -31.77 -18.78 14.33
CA GLY A 69 -30.53 -19.42 14.77
C GLY A 69 -30.44 -20.94 14.47
N PRO A 70 -29.47 -21.64 15.07
CA PRO A 70 -29.19 -23.04 14.77
C PRO A 70 -30.42 -23.92 15.06
N PRO A 71 -30.58 -25.05 14.33
CA PRO A 71 -31.73 -25.95 14.43
C PRO A 71 -31.71 -26.70 15.76
N ASP A 72 -32.06 -26.02 16.85
CA ASP A 72 -32.29 -26.66 18.13
C ASP A 72 -33.70 -27.27 18.16
N HIS A 73 -33.82 -28.41 18.83
CA HIS A 73 -35.06 -29.14 19.10
C HIS A 73 -36.18 -28.30 19.76
N ARG A 74 -35.87 -27.08 20.21
CA ARG A 74 -36.79 -26.13 20.82
C ARG A 74 -37.54 -25.35 19.73
N GLY A 75 -38.82 -25.67 19.53
CA GLY A 75 -39.68 -25.02 18.53
C GLY A 75 -39.94 -25.86 17.27
N THR A 76 -39.41 -27.10 17.24
CA THR A 76 -39.75 -28.06 16.18
C THR A 76 -40.99 -28.85 16.54
N ILE A 77 -41.91 -28.93 15.57
CA ILE A 77 -43.15 -29.68 15.65
C ILE A 77 -43.12 -30.76 14.56
N GLN A 78 -43.45 -32.00 14.93
CA GLN A 78 -43.72 -33.04 13.96
C GLN A 78 -45.18 -32.98 13.54
N PHE A 79 -45.39 -33.02 12.23
CA PHE A 79 -46.70 -33.25 11.63
C PHE A 79 -46.51 -34.19 10.42
N ARG A 80 -47.26 -35.30 10.41
CA ARG A 80 -47.04 -36.42 9.48
C ARG A 80 -45.60 -36.94 9.56
N GLU A 81 -44.97 -37.14 8.40
CA GLU A 81 -43.59 -37.61 8.30
C GLU A 81 -42.53 -36.51 8.50
N HIS A 82 -42.92 -35.23 8.59
CA HIS A 82 -41.99 -34.10 8.53
C HIS A 82 -41.89 -33.28 9.82
N PHE A 83 -40.72 -32.65 9.99
CA PHE A 83 -40.41 -31.72 11.06
C PHE A 83 -40.48 -30.27 10.55
N TYR A 84 -41.29 -29.46 11.23
CA TYR A 84 -41.51 -28.04 10.92
C TYR A 84 -41.00 -27.19 12.07
N TRP A 85 -40.25 -26.14 11.74
CA TRP A 85 -39.90 -25.11 12.70
C TRP A 85 -40.99 -24.03 12.74
N ILE A 86 -41.41 -23.63 13.94
CA ILE A 86 -42.45 -22.63 14.14
C ILE A 86 -42.00 -21.63 15.18
N CYS A 87 -42.09 -20.34 14.85
CA CYS A 87 -41.78 -19.29 15.81
C CYS A 87 -42.77 -19.31 16.98
N SER A 88 -42.31 -18.93 18.17
CA SER A 88 -43.10 -18.96 19.41
C SER A 88 -44.47 -18.29 19.31
N GLN A 89 -44.60 -17.24 18.50
CA GLN A 89 -45.85 -16.51 18.26
C GLN A 89 -46.90 -17.33 17.50
N HIS A 90 -46.48 -18.26 16.64
CA HIS A 90 -47.34 -19.00 15.70
C HIS A 90 -47.56 -20.48 16.10
N THR A 91 -46.90 -20.94 17.16
CA THR A 91 -46.96 -22.34 17.63
C THR A 91 -48.39 -22.82 17.88
N ASN A 92 -49.19 -22.05 18.62
CA ASN A 92 -50.54 -22.47 19.01
C ASN A 92 -51.49 -22.53 17.80
N GLU A 93 -51.34 -21.59 16.86
CA GLU A 93 -52.18 -21.51 15.67
C GLU A 93 -51.91 -22.67 14.70
N PHE A 94 -50.63 -23.02 14.50
CA PHE A 94 -50.27 -24.18 13.68
C PHE A 94 -50.76 -25.50 14.29
N ILE A 95 -50.77 -25.64 15.63
CA ILE A 95 -51.29 -26.84 16.30
C ILE A 95 -52.80 -27.01 16.03
N GLN A 96 -53.55 -25.92 15.90
CA GLN A 96 -54.99 -26.01 15.66
C GLN A 96 -55.31 -26.32 14.19
N HIS A 97 -54.59 -25.72 13.24
CA HIS A 97 -54.90 -25.82 11.81
C HIS A 97 -53.65 -25.98 10.92
N PRO A 98 -52.88 -27.07 11.04
CA PRO A 98 -51.61 -27.22 10.31
C PRO A 98 -51.81 -27.32 8.79
N GLN A 99 -52.91 -27.93 8.34
CA GLN A 99 -53.18 -28.16 6.92
C GLN A 99 -53.40 -26.86 6.12
N LYS A 100 -53.88 -25.79 6.78
CA LYS A 100 -54.14 -24.50 6.13
C LYS A 100 -52.86 -23.83 5.62
N TYR A 101 -51.75 -24.04 6.31
CA TYR A 101 -50.49 -23.33 6.05
C TYR A 101 -49.51 -24.15 5.21
N LEU A 102 -49.83 -25.41 4.90
CA LEU A 102 -48.94 -26.35 4.19
C LEU A 102 -49.47 -26.69 2.79
N PRO A 103 -48.59 -26.99 1.81
CA PRO A 103 -49.01 -27.52 0.52
C PRO A 103 -49.72 -28.88 0.66
N PRO A 104 -50.77 -29.19 -0.15
CA PRO A 104 -51.24 -28.48 -1.35
C PRO A 104 -52.32 -27.41 -1.09
N ALA A 105 -52.78 -27.21 0.15
CA ALA A 105 -53.82 -26.22 0.44
C ALA A 105 -53.33 -24.77 0.31
N ASN A 106 -52.02 -24.56 0.50
CA ASN A 106 -51.33 -23.30 0.32
C ASN A 106 -50.22 -23.46 -0.74
N ASN A 107 -50.25 -22.61 -1.78
CA ASN A 107 -49.23 -22.57 -2.84
C ASN A 107 -47.98 -21.75 -2.46
N ALA A 108 -47.90 -21.23 -1.22
CA ALA A 108 -46.69 -20.57 -0.73
C ALA A 108 -45.58 -21.60 -0.51
N TYR A 109 -44.76 -21.80 -1.53
CA TYR A 109 -43.50 -22.50 -1.42
C TYR A 109 -42.41 -21.52 -0.94
N PRO A 110 -41.48 -21.97 -0.08
CA PRO A 110 -40.30 -21.17 0.20
C PRO A 110 -39.52 -20.94 -1.12
N PRO A 111 -38.96 -19.75 -1.36
CA PRO A 111 -38.16 -19.48 -2.56
C PRO A 111 -37.01 -20.47 -2.70
N GLU A 112 -36.64 -20.82 -3.94
CA GLU A 112 -35.55 -21.75 -4.23
C GLU A 112 -34.20 -21.21 -3.75
N ASP A 113 -33.92 -19.94 -4.04
CA ASP A 113 -32.74 -19.22 -3.57
C ASP A 113 -33.00 -18.60 -2.19
N ARG A 114 -32.59 -19.28 -1.12
CA ARG A 114 -32.72 -18.76 0.26
C ARG A 114 -31.42 -18.13 0.76
N PRO A 115 -31.50 -17.04 1.53
CA PRO A 115 -30.31 -16.48 2.16
C PRO A 115 -29.78 -17.43 3.23
N ARG A 116 -28.50 -17.80 3.14
CA ARG A 116 -27.81 -18.66 4.09
C ARG A 116 -26.90 -17.82 4.98
N ILE A 117 -27.11 -17.88 6.30
CA ILE A 117 -26.15 -17.33 7.26
C ILE A 117 -24.90 -18.20 7.22
N LEU A 118 -23.75 -17.58 6.98
CA LEU A 118 -22.49 -18.29 6.95
C LEU A 118 -21.93 -18.42 8.37
N THR A 119 -21.79 -19.65 8.83
CA THR A 119 -21.16 -20.00 10.13
C THR A 119 -19.72 -20.47 9.97
N GLU A 120 -19.24 -20.56 8.72
CA GLU A 120 -17.88 -20.98 8.36
C GLU A 120 -16.91 -19.79 8.46
N THR A 121 -15.62 -20.06 8.66
CA THR A 121 -14.58 -19.02 8.63
C THR A 121 -14.45 -18.47 7.20
N ILE A 122 -14.99 -17.28 6.98
CA ILE A 122 -14.90 -16.59 5.69
C ILE A 122 -13.58 -15.83 5.64
N ASP A 123 -12.74 -16.19 4.68
CA ASP A 123 -11.59 -15.38 4.30
C ASP A 123 -11.98 -14.47 3.12
N LEU A 124 -12.18 -13.18 3.40
CA LEU A 124 -12.56 -12.19 2.40
C LEU A 124 -11.44 -11.91 1.37
N GLU A 125 -10.19 -12.28 1.69
CA GLU A 125 -9.03 -12.12 0.81
C GLU A 125 -8.94 -13.28 -0.19
N HIS A 126 -9.56 -14.44 0.12
CA HIS A 126 -9.59 -15.58 -0.77
C HIS A 126 -10.47 -15.31 -2.02
N SER A 127 -9.94 -15.63 -3.20
CA SER A 127 -10.53 -15.30 -4.51
C SER A 127 -11.98 -15.75 -4.72
N CYS A 128 -12.41 -16.85 -4.07
CA CYS A 128 -13.78 -17.36 -4.16
C CYS A 128 -14.81 -16.48 -3.44
N TRP A 129 -14.42 -15.83 -2.34
CA TRP A 129 -15.30 -14.96 -1.56
C TRP A 129 -15.22 -13.51 -2.03
N ALA A 130 -14.02 -13.05 -2.40
CA ALA A 130 -13.80 -11.69 -2.92
C ALA A 130 -14.66 -11.39 -4.16
N LYS A 131 -14.82 -12.36 -5.07
CA LYS A 131 -15.70 -12.22 -6.26
C LYS A 131 -17.18 -12.16 -5.93
N ARG A 132 -17.59 -12.76 -4.81
CA ARG A 132 -18.99 -12.83 -4.37
C ARG A 132 -19.34 -11.64 -3.47
N LEU A 133 -18.36 -10.95 -2.91
CA LEU A 133 -18.56 -9.84 -1.97
C LEU A 133 -19.27 -8.67 -2.65
N GLN A 134 -20.50 -8.41 -2.21
CA GLN A 134 -21.28 -7.29 -2.68
C GLN A 134 -21.01 -6.04 -1.87
N VAL A 135 -21.23 -4.88 -2.52
CA VAL A 135 -21.23 -3.58 -1.85
C VAL A 135 -19.90 -3.26 -1.15
N ARG A 136 -18.79 -3.84 -1.63
CA ARG A 136 -17.44 -3.73 -1.03
C ARG A 136 -17.39 -4.04 0.48
N GLY A 137 -18.30 -4.88 0.97
CA GLY A 137 -18.38 -5.25 2.39
C GLY A 137 -19.06 -4.22 3.30
N PHE A 138 -19.72 -3.19 2.74
CA PHE A 138 -20.55 -2.27 3.52
C PHE A 138 -21.97 -2.81 3.76
N CYS A 139 -22.54 -2.44 4.90
CA CYS A 139 -23.89 -2.80 5.29
C CYS A 139 -24.92 -2.06 4.41
N LEU A 140 -25.62 -2.82 3.56
CA LEU A 140 -26.59 -2.24 2.62
C LEU A 140 -27.87 -1.77 3.33
N VAL A 141 -28.26 -2.42 4.43
CA VAL A 141 -29.45 -2.03 5.21
C VAL A 141 -29.27 -0.64 5.83
N THR A 142 -28.08 -0.29 6.32
CA THR A 142 -27.83 1.06 6.86
C THR A 142 -27.91 2.16 5.80
N TYR A 143 -27.57 1.84 4.55
CA TYR A 143 -27.69 2.79 3.46
C TYR A 143 -29.15 3.00 3.03
N PHE A 144 -29.93 1.92 2.99
CA PHE A 144 -31.33 1.96 2.54
C PHE A 144 -32.27 2.54 3.61
N ASP A 145 -32.16 2.08 4.86
CA ASP A 145 -33.01 2.53 5.97
C ASP A 145 -32.54 3.86 6.58
N GLY A 146 -31.29 4.29 6.31
CA GLY A 146 -30.64 5.44 6.94
C GLY A 146 -30.95 6.82 6.35
N LEU A 147 -32.13 7.03 5.77
CA LEU A 147 -32.54 8.34 5.23
C LEU A 147 -32.69 9.38 6.37
N PRO A 148 -32.26 10.64 6.18
CA PRO A 148 -31.74 11.26 4.96
C PRO A 148 -30.22 11.14 4.77
N SER A 149 -29.47 10.64 5.77
CA SER A 149 -27.99 10.68 5.80
C SER A 149 -27.27 9.58 5.01
N ARG A 150 -27.95 8.48 4.65
CA ARG A 150 -27.43 7.33 3.88
C ARG A 150 -26.01 6.89 4.28
N LYS A 151 -25.79 6.68 5.58
CA LYS A 151 -24.47 6.30 6.11
C LYS A 151 -24.04 4.92 5.64
N LEU A 152 -22.82 4.82 5.11
CA LEU A 152 -22.16 3.55 4.80
C LEU A 152 -21.39 3.08 6.03
N VAL A 153 -21.87 2.02 6.66
CA VAL A 153 -21.21 1.41 7.83
C VAL A 153 -20.58 0.08 7.38
N PRO A 154 -19.31 -0.20 7.69
CA PRO A 154 -18.69 -1.47 7.33
C PRO A 154 -19.41 -2.64 8.02
N GLY A 155 -19.66 -3.71 7.27
CA GLY A 155 -20.26 -4.94 7.78
C GLY A 155 -19.23 -5.81 8.50
N LYS A 156 -19.70 -6.71 9.37
CA LYS A 156 -18.85 -7.67 10.09
C LYS A 156 -18.94 -9.04 9.42
N ILE A 157 -17.87 -9.83 9.49
CA ILE A 157 -17.84 -11.21 8.95
C ILE A 157 -18.83 -12.12 9.70
N VAL A 158 -18.97 -11.93 11.01
CA VAL A 158 -19.84 -12.74 11.89
C VAL A 158 -21.32 -12.67 11.49
N THR A 159 -21.72 -11.62 10.77
CA THR A 159 -23.10 -11.38 10.33
C THR A 159 -23.29 -11.65 8.84
N ALA A 160 -22.35 -12.34 8.19
CA ALA A 160 -22.36 -12.59 6.76
C ALA A 160 -23.54 -13.47 6.30
N VAL A 161 -24.12 -13.10 5.15
CA VAL A 161 -25.22 -13.84 4.51
C VAL A 161 -24.89 -14.06 3.04
N LEU A 162 -25.05 -15.30 2.57
CA LEU A 162 -24.97 -15.67 1.16
C LEU A 162 -26.37 -15.72 0.55
N TYR A 163 -26.62 -14.99 -0.53
CA TYR A 163 -27.90 -14.96 -1.24
C TYR A 163 -27.68 -14.83 -2.75
N LYS A 164 -28.28 -15.71 -3.57
CA LYS A 164 -28.07 -15.74 -5.04
C LYS A 164 -26.59 -15.68 -5.44
N ASP A 165 -25.77 -16.56 -4.84
CA ASP A 165 -24.30 -16.61 -4.97
C ASP A 165 -23.52 -15.35 -4.58
N ASN A 166 -24.19 -14.37 -3.98
CA ASN A 166 -23.61 -13.10 -3.55
C ASN A 166 -23.49 -13.02 -2.03
N LEU A 167 -22.35 -12.53 -1.55
CA LEU A 167 -22.00 -12.39 -0.15
C LEU A 167 -22.29 -10.97 0.33
N TYR A 168 -23.12 -10.86 1.38
CA TYR A 168 -23.51 -9.59 2.01
C TYR A 168 -23.03 -9.56 3.46
N LEU A 169 -22.48 -8.42 3.90
CA LEU A 169 -22.00 -8.19 5.27
C LEU A 169 -22.86 -7.12 5.95
N PHE A 170 -23.17 -7.30 7.24
CA PHE A 170 -24.03 -6.37 8.00
C PHE A 170 -23.34 -5.84 9.26
N CYS A 171 -23.62 -4.61 9.68
CA CYS A 171 -22.96 -4.03 10.85
C CYS A 171 -23.45 -4.61 12.20
N THR A 172 -24.73 -5.01 12.24
CA THR A 172 -25.43 -5.56 13.42
C THR A 172 -26.27 -6.77 13.03
N GLU A 173 -26.59 -7.62 14.01
CA GLU A 173 -27.50 -8.75 13.82
C GLU A 173 -28.91 -8.28 13.40
N ASP A 174 -29.39 -7.16 13.92
CA ASP A 174 -30.66 -6.56 13.51
C ASP A 174 -30.69 -6.21 12.00
N CYS A 175 -29.58 -5.70 11.46
CA CYS A 175 -29.48 -5.39 10.03
C CYS A 175 -29.48 -6.68 9.19
N ARG A 176 -28.78 -7.72 9.66
CA ARG A 176 -28.80 -9.05 9.04
C ARG A 176 -30.22 -9.60 9.02
N ASP A 177 -30.94 -9.53 10.14
CA ASP A 177 -32.26 -10.11 10.29
C ASP A 177 -33.31 -9.37 9.43
N LYS A 178 -33.18 -8.05 9.29
CA LYS A 178 -33.96 -7.26 8.31
C LYS A 178 -33.72 -7.72 6.87
N PHE A 179 -32.47 -8.02 6.51
CA PHE A 179 -32.13 -8.54 5.19
C PHE A 179 -32.69 -9.94 4.97
N LEU A 180 -32.57 -10.84 5.96
CA LEU A 180 -33.13 -12.19 5.89
C LEU A 180 -34.65 -12.20 5.72
N ALA A 181 -35.34 -11.23 6.33
CA ALA A 181 -36.79 -11.10 6.21
C ALA A 181 -37.24 -10.70 4.79
N GLN A 182 -36.48 -9.86 4.08
CA GLN A 182 -36.82 -9.32 2.76
C GLN A 182 -35.57 -9.16 1.86
N PRO A 183 -34.93 -10.25 1.41
CA PRO A 183 -33.63 -10.17 0.71
C PRO A 183 -33.72 -9.47 -0.65
N ASP A 184 -34.81 -9.69 -1.41
CA ASP A 184 -35.00 -9.08 -2.73
C ASP A 184 -35.14 -7.54 -2.69
N LYS A 185 -35.67 -6.99 -1.58
CA LYS A 185 -35.81 -5.54 -1.38
C LYS A 185 -34.44 -4.84 -1.39
N TYR A 186 -33.43 -5.51 -0.84
CA TYR A 186 -32.10 -4.95 -0.62
C TYR A 186 -31.11 -5.34 -1.73
N ALA A 187 -31.21 -6.55 -2.29
CA ALA A 187 -30.25 -7.08 -3.25
C ALA A 187 -30.22 -6.35 -4.62
N ASN A 188 -31.31 -5.71 -5.04
CA ASN A 188 -31.45 -5.13 -6.40
C ASN A 188 -30.91 -3.69 -6.57
N VAL A 189 -30.15 -3.16 -5.61
CA VAL A 189 -29.75 -1.74 -5.61
C VAL A 189 -28.32 -1.56 -6.14
N GLN A 190 -28.16 -0.79 -7.22
CA GLN A 190 -26.84 -0.34 -7.70
C GLN A 190 -26.36 0.87 -6.89
N MET A 191 -25.35 0.66 -6.03
CA MET A 191 -24.62 1.77 -5.39
C MET A 191 -23.60 2.39 -6.36
N LYS A 192 -23.65 3.72 -6.53
CA LYS A 192 -22.59 4.48 -7.18
C LYS A 192 -21.46 4.73 -6.17
N PHE A 193 -20.43 3.88 -6.18
CA PHE A 193 -19.19 4.14 -5.44
C PHE A 193 -18.32 5.11 -6.25
N LEU A 194 -18.16 6.34 -5.77
CA LEU A 194 -17.13 7.25 -6.29
C LEU A 194 -15.77 6.76 -5.78
N TYR A 195 -14.95 6.30 -6.73
CA TYR A 195 -13.54 5.92 -6.60
C TYR A 195 -13.20 4.54 -6.00
N THR A 196 -12.16 3.89 -6.55
CA THR A 196 -11.56 2.67 -6.01
C THR A 196 -10.05 2.75 -6.17
N MET A 197 -9.32 2.53 -5.07
CA MET A 197 -7.89 2.18 -5.09
C MET A 197 -7.79 0.69 -4.70
N PRO A 198 -6.79 -0.06 -5.20
CA PRO A 198 -6.65 -1.48 -4.88
C PRO A 198 -5.96 -1.69 -3.52
N THR A 199 -6.23 -2.84 -2.88
CA THR A 199 -5.66 -3.22 -1.57
C THR A 199 -4.67 -4.38 -1.68
N ILE A 200 -3.56 -4.27 -0.95
CA ILE A 200 -2.47 -5.26 -0.82
C ILE A 200 -2.62 -6.00 0.54
N ASP A 201 -2.36 -7.31 0.57
CA ASP A 201 -2.39 -8.19 1.75
C ASP A 201 -1.12 -8.05 2.60
N VAL A 202 -1.28 -7.96 3.92
CA VAL A 202 -0.27 -7.50 4.88
C VAL A 202 0.06 -8.50 6.00
N LYS A 203 -0.47 -9.73 5.93
CA LYS A 203 -0.47 -10.64 7.10
C LYS A 203 0.67 -11.65 7.18
N SER A 204 1.62 -11.70 6.24
CA SER A 204 2.75 -12.65 6.31
C SER A 204 4.01 -12.11 7.00
N LEU A 205 3.95 -10.96 7.70
CA LEU A 205 5.15 -10.18 7.93
C LEU A 205 5.72 -10.25 9.37
N PRO A 206 6.91 -10.87 9.55
CA PRO A 206 7.65 -10.81 10.81
C PRO A 206 8.53 -9.56 10.81
N ASN A 207 8.10 -8.45 11.45
CA ASN A 207 8.84 -7.17 11.54
C ASN A 207 9.28 -6.51 10.21
N VAL A 208 9.07 -7.16 9.08
CA VAL A 208 9.23 -6.62 7.73
C VAL A 208 7.97 -5.84 7.34
N GLY A 209 6.83 -6.05 7.99
CA GLY A 209 5.53 -5.50 7.56
C GLY A 209 5.27 -4.06 7.94
N PHE A 210 5.85 -3.61 9.05
CA PHE A 210 5.84 -2.20 9.37
C PHE A 210 6.78 -1.42 8.43
N LEU A 211 7.95 -1.99 8.12
CA LEU A 211 8.87 -1.48 7.10
C LEU A 211 8.23 -1.52 5.72
N GLU A 212 7.57 -2.60 5.31
CA GLU A 212 6.91 -2.73 4.02
C GLU A 212 5.62 -1.93 3.93
N GLN A 213 4.87 -1.70 4.99
CA GLN A 213 3.74 -0.75 4.96
C GLN A 213 4.26 0.68 4.89
N THR A 214 5.33 1.01 5.62
CA THR A 214 5.94 2.34 5.55
C THR A 214 6.57 2.57 4.19
N VAL A 215 7.30 1.59 3.66
CA VAL A 215 7.91 1.58 2.32
C VAL A 215 6.83 1.48 1.25
N SER A 216 5.77 0.69 1.39
CA SER A 216 4.66 0.63 0.42
C SER A 216 3.85 1.91 0.40
N LYS A 217 3.57 2.52 1.56
CA LYS A 217 2.92 3.82 1.64
C LYS A 217 3.82 4.91 1.06
N PHE A 218 5.13 4.80 1.27
CA PHE A 218 6.17 5.63 0.66
C PHE A 218 6.29 5.41 -0.84
N TYR A 219 6.17 4.17 -1.35
CA TYR A 219 6.16 3.83 -2.78
C TYR A 219 4.82 4.21 -3.44
N LEU A 220 3.71 4.20 -2.69
CA LEU A 220 2.39 4.68 -3.13
C LEU A 220 2.33 6.20 -3.15
N SER A 221 3.10 6.90 -2.29
CA SER A 221 3.30 8.36 -2.37
C SER A 221 4.46 8.75 -3.30
N ALA A 222 5.36 7.81 -3.64
CA ALA A 222 6.46 8.03 -4.57
C ALA A 222 5.91 8.17 -5.99
N ARG A 223 6.16 9.32 -6.59
CA ARG A 223 5.88 9.55 -8.01
C ARG A 223 7.13 9.19 -8.80
N ARG A 224 6.95 8.32 -9.80
CA ARG A 224 7.99 8.00 -10.78
C ARG A 224 7.95 9.05 -11.87
N VAL A 225 8.98 9.90 -11.91
CA VAL A 225 9.08 10.97 -12.89
C VAL A 225 10.10 10.56 -13.96
N PRO A 226 9.75 10.56 -15.25
CA PRO A 226 10.71 10.27 -16.31
C PRO A 226 11.80 11.35 -16.31
N VAL A 227 13.05 10.94 -16.46
CA VAL A 227 14.18 11.85 -16.58
C VAL A 227 14.23 12.35 -18.03
N PRO A 228 14.13 13.67 -18.28
CA PRO A 228 14.22 14.20 -19.63
C PRO A 228 15.66 14.06 -20.15
N ASP A 229 15.82 13.43 -21.31
CA ASP A 229 17.11 13.29 -21.97
C ASP A 229 16.98 13.29 -23.51
N ALA A 230 17.54 14.32 -24.14
CA ALA A 230 17.57 14.45 -25.59
C ALA A 230 18.31 13.30 -26.30
N ARG A 231 19.24 12.61 -25.61
CA ARG A 231 19.93 11.44 -26.16
C ARG A 231 18.97 10.26 -26.34
N PHE A 232 18.11 10.05 -25.35
CA PHE A 232 17.08 9.01 -25.39
C PHE A 232 16.07 9.29 -26.51
N ASP A 233 15.63 10.54 -26.63
CA ASP A 233 14.69 10.96 -27.67
C ASP A 233 15.28 10.73 -29.08
N TYR A 234 16.54 11.11 -29.28
CA TYR A 234 17.27 10.85 -30.54
C TYR A 234 17.33 9.36 -30.89
N LEU A 235 17.65 8.49 -29.92
CA LEU A 235 17.67 7.04 -30.14
C LEU A 235 16.28 6.50 -30.48
N CYS A 236 15.24 7.01 -29.83
CA CYS A 236 13.85 6.64 -30.11
C CYS A 236 13.39 7.07 -31.52
N GLU A 237 13.82 8.26 -31.98
CA GLU A 237 13.53 8.74 -33.33
C GLU A 237 14.26 7.93 -34.41
N TYR A 238 15.52 7.56 -34.14
CA TYR A 238 16.34 6.79 -35.06
C TYR A 238 15.86 5.34 -35.20
N PHE A 239 15.75 4.60 -34.09
CA PHE A 239 15.41 3.17 -34.12
C PHE A 239 13.92 2.88 -34.29
N LYS A 240 13.06 3.86 -33.97
CA LYS A 240 11.59 3.73 -33.96
C LYS A 240 11.11 2.45 -33.25
N PRO A 241 11.49 2.26 -31.97
CA PRO A 241 11.24 1.01 -31.28
C PRO A 241 9.76 0.79 -30.98
N ALA A 242 9.36 -0.47 -30.80
CA ALA A 242 8.03 -0.81 -30.29
C ALA A 242 7.84 -0.39 -28.81
N SER A 243 8.90 -0.47 -28.00
CA SER A 243 8.92 -0.07 -26.58
C SER A 243 9.90 1.09 -26.33
N LYS A 244 9.45 2.12 -25.61
CA LYS A 244 10.25 3.29 -25.19
C LYS A 244 10.21 3.40 -23.68
N VAL A 245 11.34 3.15 -23.01
CA VAL A 245 11.41 3.17 -21.53
C VAL A 245 12.49 4.15 -21.07
N PRO A 246 12.12 5.38 -20.63
CA PRO A 246 13.09 6.34 -20.12
C PRO A 246 13.62 5.93 -18.74
N ALA A 247 14.66 6.63 -18.27
CA ALA A 247 15.10 6.52 -16.88
C ALA A 247 14.07 7.22 -15.97
N PHE A 248 13.93 6.76 -14.73
CA PHE A 248 12.99 7.33 -13.78
C PHE A 248 13.70 7.82 -12.52
N LEU A 249 13.30 9.00 -12.05
CA LEU A 249 13.59 9.49 -10.71
C LEU A 249 12.37 9.24 -9.82
N ASN A 250 12.59 8.62 -8.67
CA ASN A 250 11.53 8.43 -7.67
C ASN A 250 11.53 9.64 -6.74
N VAL A 251 10.42 10.38 -6.71
CA VAL A 251 10.26 11.56 -5.86
C VAL A 251 9.15 11.29 -4.86
N VAL A 252 9.44 11.49 -3.57
CA VAL A 252 8.47 11.30 -2.49
C VAL A 252 8.15 12.63 -1.85
N ASP A 253 6.86 12.89 -1.71
CA ASP A 253 6.36 14.05 -0.97
C ASP A 253 6.40 13.76 0.54
N ILE A 254 7.00 14.68 1.29
CA ILE A 254 7.17 14.57 2.74
C ILE A 254 6.55 15.81 3.39
N ALA A 255 5.63 15.62 4.34
CA ALA A 255 4.88 16.69 4.98
C ALA A 255 5.77 17.72 5.69
N GLY A 256 5.44 19.02 5.73
CA GLY A 256 6.34 20.03 6.31
C GLY A 256 6.79 19.77 7.76
N LEU A 257 8.06 20.06 8.05
CA LEU A 257 8.65 19.97 9.40
C LEU A 257 8.29 21.21 10.22
N VAL A 258 8.00 21.00 11.51
CA VAL A 258 7.75 22.07 12.50
C VAL A 258 8.86 22.01 13.56
N LYS A 259 9.23 23.16 14.12
CA LYS A 259 10.19 23.25 15.22
C LYS A 259 9.79 22.34 16.38
N GLY A 260 10.75 21.62 16.97
CA GLY A 260 10.54 20.64 18.03
C GLY A 260 10.22 19.23 17.54
N ALA A 261 10.41 18.95 16.24
CA ALA A 261 10.20 17.63 15.67
C ALA A 261 11.14 16.56 16.25
N ALA A 262 12.39 16.93 16.55
CA ALA A 262 13.37 16.03 17.17
C ALA A 262 12.96 15.59 18.58
N GLU A 263 12.35 16.49 19.36
CA GLU A 263 11.84 16.21 20.72
C GLU A 263 10.51 15.44 20.72
N GLY A 264 9.96 15.12 19.55
CA GLY A 264 8.71 14.38 19.40
C GLY A 264 7.45 15.22 19.57
N GLN A 265 7.54 16.55 19.48
CA GLN A 265 6.36 17.42 19.47
C GLN A 265 5.67 17.34 18.09
N GLY A 266 4.37 17.01 18.08
CA GLY A 266 3.54 16.97 16.87
C GLY A 266 3.73 15.74 15.98
N LEU A 267 3.46 15.89 14.68
CA LEU A 267 3.59 14.82 13.66
C LEU A 267 5.05 14.55 13.22
N GLY A 268 6.03 15.21 13.84
CA GLY A 268 7.44 15.24 13.40
C GLY A 268 8.18 13.90 13.42
N ASN A 269 7.83 12.97 14.31
CA ASN A 269 8.50 11.66 14.35
C ASN A 269 8.20 10.78 13.12
N ASN A 270 6.99 10.89 12.54
CA ASN A 270 6.65 10.20 11.29
C ASN A 270 7.33 10.84 10.08
N PHE A 271 7.66 12.13 10.16
CA PHE A 271 8.35 12.84 9.08
C PHE A 271 9.81 12.38 8.94
N LEU A 272 10.53 12.27 10.06
CA LEU A 272 11.94 11.89 10.06
C LEU A 272 12.16 10.44 9.58
N SER A 273 11.21 9.54 9.85
CA SER A 273 11.26 8.17 9.33
C SER A 273 11.09 8.12 7.80
N HIS A 274 10.32 9.04 7.21
CA HIS A 274 10.19 9.17 5.77
C HIS A 274 11.46 9.74 5.11
N ILE A 275 12.11 10.74 5.71
CA ILE A 275 13.42 11.22 5.22
C ILE A 275 14.47 10.10 5.28
N ASN A 276 14.44 9.28 6.33
CA ASN A 276 15.39 8.19 6.48
C ASN A 276 15.32 7.20 5.30
N ALA A 277 14.12 6.97 4.75
CA ALA A 277 13.89 6.12 3.59
C ALA A 277 14.30 6.75 2.24
N CYS A 278 14.61 8.04 2.18
CA CYS A 278 15.09 8.73 0.98
C CYS A 278 16.62 8.72 0.91
N ASP A 279 17.19 8.71 -0.30
CA ASP A 279 18.65 8.82 -0.49
C ASP A 279 19.14 10.27 -0.60
N GLY A 280 18.25 11.23 -0.89
CA GLY A 280 18.56 12.64 -1.05
C GLY A 280 17.35 13.53 -0.75
N ILE A 281 17.59 14.84 -0.56
CA ILE A 281 16.58 15.79 -0.09
C ILE A 281 16.42 16.93 -1.09
N PHE A 282 15.19 17.15 -1.57
CA PHE A 282 14.80 18.42 -2.17
C PHE A 282 14.29 19.35 -1.07
N HIS A 283 15.11 20.31 -0.68
CA HIS A 283 14.74 21.28 0.35
C HIS A 283 13.98 22.44 -0.28
N LEU A 284 12.65 22.41 -0.14
CA LEU A 284 11.78 23.48 -0.60
C LEU A 284 11.82 24.67 0.36
N CYS A 285 12.11 25.86 -0.17
CA CYS A 285 12.14 27.12 0.57
C CYS A 285 11.06 28.05 0.00
N ARG A 286 10.14 28.53 0.83
CA ARG A 286 9.18 29.56 0.45
C ARG A 286 9.91 30.89 0.34
N ALA A 287 9.84 31.58 -0.80
CA ALA A 287 10.46 32.90 -0.98
C ALA A 287 9.47 33.94 -1.56
N PHE A 288 8.19 33.77 -1.31
CA PHE A 288 7.13 34.70 -1.69
C PHE A 288 6.25 35.03 -0.48
N ASP A 289 5.75 36.25 -0.45
CA ASP A 289 4.75 36.69 0.51
C ASP A 289 3.36 36.49 -0.13
N ASP A 290 2.45 35.90 0.63
CA ASP A 290 1.05 35.69 0.22
C ASP A 290 0.20 35.68 1.50
N ASP A 291 -0.77 36.59 1.56
CA ASP A 291 -1.64 36.81 2.72
C ASP A 291 -2.61 35.64 2.94
N ASP A 292 -2.88 34.85 1.89
CA ASP A 292 -3.76 33.68 1.96
C ASP A 292 -3.05 32.43 2.53
N VAL A 293 -1.72 32.45 2.65
CA VAL A 293 -0.91 31.30 3.09
C VAL A 293 -0.23 31.59 4.42
N THR A 294 -0.76 31.00 5.50
CA THR A 294 -0.22 31.17 6.85
C THR A 294 1.16 30.50 7.01
N HIS A 295 2.06 31.17 7.74
CA HIS A 295 3.36 30.61 8.12
C HIS A 295 3.33 30.16 9.58
N VAL A 296 3.91 28.99 9.86
CA VAL A 296 3.93 28.41 11.23
C VAL A 296 4.61 29.33 12.26
N GLU A 297 5.59 30.13 11.84
CA GLU A 297 6.35 31.08 12.66
C GLU A 297 5.85 32.54 12.50
N GLY A 298 4.65 32.73 11.93
CA GLY A 298 4.01 34.03 11.74
C GLY A 298 4.49 34.81 10.51
N ASP A 299 5.79 35.09 10.39
CA ASP A 299 6.38 35.84 9.27
C ASP A 299 7.20 34.92 8.34
N VAL A 300 7.32 35.27 7.06
CA VAL A 300 8.09 34.56 6.04
C VAL A 300 9.58 34.93 6.17
N ASN A 301 10.39 34.01 6.68
CA ASN A 301 11.84 34.17 6.71
C ASN A 301 12.55 32.87 6.30
N PRO A 302 12.91 32.72 5.01
CA PRO A 302 13.42 31.46 4.47
C PRO A 302 14.78 31.07 5.08
N VAL A 303 15.58 32.04 5.50
CA VAL A 303 16.90 31.80 6.13
C VAL A 303 16.72 31.17 7.51
N ARG A 304 15.74 31.66 8.29
CA ARG A 304 15.41 31.06 9.58
C ARG A 304 14.87 29.63 9.40
N ASP A 305 14.03 29.40 8.40
CA ASP A 305 13.45 28.08 8.15
C ASP A 305 14.52 27.05 7.77
N LEU A 306 15.50 27.47 6.94
CA LEU A 306 16.69 26.69 6.60
C LEU A 306 17.50 26.30 7.85
N GLU A 307 17.70 27.25 8.77
CA GLU A 307 18.41 27.00 10.03
C GLU A 307 17.66 26.01 10.93
N ILE A 308 16.34 26.17 11.06
CA ILE A 308 15.49 25.27 11.86
C ILE A 308 15.60 23.84 11.33
N ILE A 309 15.39 23.63 10.03
CA ILE A 309 15.42 22.28 9.45
C ILE A 309 16.83 21.67 9.56
N SER A 310 17.87 22.46 9.28
CA SER A 310 19.26 22.01 9.40
C SER A 310 19.61 21.56 10.82
N GLU A 311 19.13 22.29 11.83
CA GLU A 311 19.36 21.98 13.24
C GLU A 311 18.56 20.76 13.70
N GLU A 312 17.29 20.63 13.29
CA GLU A 312 16.42 19.51 13.64
C GLU A 312 16.97 18.17 13.08
N LEU A 313 17.47 18.17 11.84
CA LEU A 313 18.13 16.99 11.26
C LEU A 313 19.39 16.60 12.05
N ARG A 314 20.19 17.59 12.45
CA ARG A 314 21.41 17.38 13.25
C ARG A 314 21.08 16.81 14.64
N LEU A 315 20.09 17.40 15.33
CA LEU A 315 19.67 16.95 16.65
C LEU A 315 19.15 15.51 16.62
N LYS A 316 18.41 15.13 15.57
CA LYS A 316 17.94 13.76 15.43
C LYS A 316 19.07 12.76 15.20
N ASP A 317 20.04 13.11 14.35
CA ASP A 317 21.22 12.29 14.15
C ASP A 317 22.05 12.15 15.43
N ILE A 318 22.14 13.19 16.28
CA ILE A 318 22.82 13.12 17.59
C ILE A 318 22.09 12.16 18.53
N GLU A 319 20.76 12.21 18.60
CA GLU A 319 19.96 11.28 19.41
C GLU A 319 20.20 9.82 18.96
N PHE A 320 20.12 9.60 17.65
CA PHE A 320 20.37 8.29 17.04
C PHE A 320 21.81 7.80 17.31
N LEU A 321 22.79 8.66 17.10
CA LEU A 321 24.21 8.39 17.36
C LEU A 321 24.44 7.97 18.81
N ASN A 322 23.92 8.72 19.78
CA ASN A 322 24.16 8.46 21.20
C ASN A 322 23.65 7.07 21.61
N GLY A 323 22.47 6.65 21.12
CA GLY A 323 21.92 5.33 21.39
C GLY A 323 22.77 4.17 20.82
N HIS A 324 23.43 4.38 19.69
CA HIS A 324 24.35 3.41 19.09
C HIS A 324 25.75 3.45 19.74
N LEU A 325 26.24 4.64 20.04
CA LEU A 325 27.53 4.86 20.69
C LEU A 325 27.58 4.20 22.07
N GLU A 326 26.52 4.32 22.88
CA GLU A 326 26.46 3.71 24.21
C GLU A 326 26.55 2.17 24.16
N LYS A 327 25.92 1.55 23.15
CA LYS A 327 25.98 0.10 22.94
C LYS A 327 27.39 -0.34 22.53
N LEU A 328 27.99 0.37 21.59
CA LEU A 328 29.34 0.08 21.12
C LEU A 328 30.39 0.33 22.19
N GLU A 329 30.24 1.36 23.01
CA GLU A 329 31.14 1.65 24.13
C GLU A 329 31.17 0.47 25.13
N LYS A 330 30.00 -0.10 25.45
CA LYS A 330 29.92 -1.28 26.33
C LYS A 330 30.67 -2.48 25.72
N LEU A 331 30.56 -2.72 24.43
CA LEU A 331 31.21 -3.85 23.76
C LEU A 331 32.73 -3.64 23.57
N VAL A 332 33.14 -2.45 23.16
CA VAL A 332 34.52 -2.13 22.81
C VAL A 332 35.35 -1.81 24.05
N VAL A 333 34.86 -0.94 24.93
CA VAL A 333 35.63 -0.47 26.11
C VAL A 333 35.54 -1.48 27.25
N ARG A 334 34.33 -2.00 27.55
CA ARG A 334 34.15 -2.96 28.66
C ARG A 334 34.35 -4.42 28.23
N GLY A 335 33.96 -4.76 27.00
CA GLY A 335 34.11 -6.12 26.44
C GLY A 335 35.44 -6.37 25.70
N ASN A 336 36.25 -5.33 25.48
CA ASN A 336 37.56 -5.40 24.81
C ASN A 336 37.53 -6.02 23.39
N ASP A 337 36.42 -5.86 22.66
CA ASP A 337 36.30 -6.35 21.30
C ASP A 337 37.00 -5.42 20.29
N LYS A 338 38.20 -5.85 19.86
CA LYS A 338 39.04 -5.11 18.92
C LYS A 338 38.46 -5.01 17.51
N LYS A 339 37.48 -5.85 17.14
CA LYS A 339 36.88 -5.82 15.79
C LYS A 339 35.96 -4.62 15.58
N LEU A 340 35.27 -4.20 16.64
CA LEU A 340 34.32 -3.07 16.63
C LEU A 340 34.99 -1.73 16.94
N LYS A 341 36.28 -1.74 17.30
CA LYS A 341 37.04 -0.55 17.66
C LYS A 341 37.09 0.50 16.55
N PRO A 342 37.37 0.15 15.26
CA PRO A 342 37.37 1.15 14.18
C PRO A 342 36.02 1.84 14.02
N GLU A 343 34.92 1.07 14.08
CA GLU A 343 33.56 1.61 13.98
C GLU A 343 33.22 2.55 15.13
N TYR A 344 33.62 2.19 16.36
CA TYR A 344 33.47 3.06 17.53
C TYR A 344 34.26 4.36 17.41
N ASP A 345 35.50 4.30 16.90
CA ASP A 345 36.35 5.48 16.72
C ASP A 345 35.78 6.42 15.64
N THR A 346 35.23 5.87 14.54
CA THR A 346 34.51 6.66 13.52
C THR A 346 33.28 7.35 14.13
N LEU A 347 32.47 6.66 14.94
CA LEU A 347 31.30 7.28 15.58
C LEU A 347 31.67 8.34 16.64
N LEU A 348 32.81 8.18 17.33
CA LEU A 348 33.33 9.23 18.20
C LEU A 348 33.73 10.48 17.41
N LYS A 349 34.36 10.30 16.24
CA LYS A 349 34.66 11.42 15.33
C LYS A 349 33.38 12.10 14.84
N VAL A 350 32.35 11.32 14.48
CA VAL A 350 31.02 11.84 14.14
C VAL A 350 30.43 12.67 15.27
N LYS A 351 30.55 12.21 16.52
CA LYS A 351 30.07 12.94 17.70
C LYS A 351 30.76 14.29 17.83
N GLY A 352 32.09 14.36 17.66
CA GLY A 352 32.83 15.63 17.72
C GLY A 352 32.35 16.62 16.66
N ILE A 353 32.16 16.18 15.42
CA ILE A 353 31.68 17.04 14.33
C ILE A 353 30.26 17.53 14.59
N MET A 354 29.34 16.63 14.95
CA MET A 354 27.95 17.00 15.12
C MET A 354 27.70 17.79 16.41
N VAL A 355 28.33 17.44 17.53
CA VAL A 355 28.04 18.05 18.85
C VAL A 355 28.92 19.29 19.07
N ASP A 356 30.23 19.17 18.87
CA ASP A 356 31.18 20.22 19.24
C ASP A 356 31.28 21.29 18.15
N GLU A 357 31.43 20.89 16.89
CA GLU A 357 31.50 21.84 15.75
C GLU A 357 30.13 22.31 15.27
N LYS A 358 29.04 21.61 15.66
CA LYS A 358 27.67 21.84 15.17
C LYS A 358 27.56 21.81 13.63
N ARG A 359 28.30 20.91 12.98
CA ARG A 359 28.30 20.75 11.52
C ARG A 359 27.66 19.43 11.10
N HIS A 360 27.13 19.38 9.88
CA HIS A 360 26.65 18.14 9.26
C HIS A 360 27.81 17.25 8.83
N ILE A 361 27.62 15.94 8.91
CA ILE A 361 28.68 14.96 8.62
C ILE A 361 29.10 14.93 7.14
N ARG A 362 28.23 15.35 6.22
CA ARG A 362 28.55 15.44 4.78
C ARG A 362 29.65 16.45 4.44
N PHE A 363 29.97 17.38 5.35
CA PHE A 363 31.00 18.40 5.15
C PHE A 363 32.36 18.05 5.76
N ALA A 364 32.48 16.86 6.36
CA ALA A 364 33.71 16.40 6.94
C ALA A 364 34.46 15.45 5.99
N ASP A 365 35.79 15.42 6.12
CA ASP A 365 36.63 14.51 5.37
C ASP A 365 36.67 13.12 6.05
N TRP A 366 36.32 12.10 5.27
CA TRP A 366 36.22 10.72 5.70
C TRP A 366 37.17 9.82 4.90
N SER A 367 37.82 8.88 5.58
CA SER A 367 38.58 7.82 4.90
C SER A 367 37.63 6.79 4.28
N ALA A 368 38.09 6.01 3.31
CA ALA A 368 37.27 4.94 2.70
C ALA A 368 36.73 3.95 3.76
N THR A 369 37.54 3.63 4.76
CA THR A 369 37.14 2.76 5.89
C THR A 369 36.10 3.42 6.79
N ASP A 370 36.18 4.73 7.01
CA ASP A 370 35.14 5.46 7.76
C ASP A 370 33.82 5.45 6.99
N ILE A 371 33.86 5.68 5.67
CA ILE A 371 32.66 5.71 4.82
C ILE A 371 31.93 4.36 4.86
N GLU A 372 32.67 3.24 4.80
CA GLU A 372 32.09 1.90 4.94
C GLU A 372 31.38 1.70 6.29
N ALA A 373 31.92 2.27 7.36
CA ALA A 373 31.28 2.24 8.68
C ALA A 373 30.03 3.14 8.72
N LEU A 374 30.12 4.37 8.21
CA LEU A 374 29.02 5.35 8.18
C LEU A 374 27.81 4.87 7.38
N ASN A 375 28.04 4.20 6.25
CA ASN A 375 26.99 3.69 5.37
C ASN A 375 26.06 2.66 6.06
N LYS A 376 26.46 2.08 7.20
CA LYS A 376 25.60 1.19 8.00
C LYS A 376 24.51 1.94 8.76
N TYR A 377 24.76 3.21 9.10
CA TYR A 377 23.93 4.00 9.99
C TYR A 377 22.94 4.91 9.26
N LEU A 378 23.23 5.26 8.00
CA LEU A 378 22.35 6.06 7.12
C LEU A 378 21.83 7.35 7.77
N PHE A 379 22.72 8.09 8.42
CA PHE A 379 22.44 9.40 9.03
C PHE A 379 21.69 10.34 8.08
N LEU A 380 20.85 11.21 8.61
CA LEU A 380 20.08 12.17 7.81
C LEU A 380 20.98 13.26 7.22
N THR A 381 21.98 13.69 7.98
CA THR A 381 22.93 14.76 7.61
C THR A 381 24.03 14.32 6.65
N SER A 382 24.10 13.04 6.25
CA SER A 382 24.96 12.60 5.13
C SER A 382 24.28 12.77 3.76
N LYS A 383 22.95 12.87 3.72
CA LYS A 383 22.20 12.88 2.47
C LYS A 383 22.49 14.17 1.68
N PRO A 384 22.66 14.10 0.34
CA PRO A 384 22.80 15.28 -0.50
C PRO A 384 21.51 16.10 -0.51
N VAL A 385 21.64 17.43 -0.50
CA VAL A 385 20.52 18.38 -0.48
C VAL A 385 20.56 19.26 -1.71
N ILE A 386 19.41 19.46 -2.35
CA ILE A 386 19.19 20.45 -3.41
C ILE A 386 18.18 21.47 -2.90
N TYR A 387 18.55 22.75 -2.92
CA TYR A 387 17.69 23.84 -2.46
C TYR A 387 16.78 24.32 -3.59
N LEU A 388 15.47 24.16 -3.41
CA LEU A 388 14.45 24.62 -4.34
C LEU A 388 13.82 25.90 -3.78
N VAL A 389 14.12 27.04 -4.39
CA VAL A 389 13.58 28.33 -3.93
C VAL A 389 12.30 28.63 -4.69
N ASN A 390 11.16 28.50 -4.02
CA ASN A 390 9.85 28.74 -4.60
C ASN A 390 9.53 30.24 -4.59
N LEU A 391 9.45 30.83 -5.77
CA LEU A 391 9.21 32.24 -6.02
C LEU A 391 7.79 32.47 -6.53
N SER A 392 7.32 33.71 -6.40
CA SER A 392 6.13 34.15 -7.13
C SER A 392 6.40 34.11 -8.63
N GLU A 393 5.35 33.90 -9.44
CA GLU A 393 5.44 33.90 -10.90
C GLU A 393 6.08 35.19 -11.44
N LYS A 394 5.70 36.34 -10.86
CA LYS A 394 6.23 37.66 -11.23
C LYS A 394 7.73 37.76 -10.96
N ASP A 395 8.20 37.27 -9.81
CA ASP A 395 9.61 37.31 -9.44
C ASP A 395 10.45 36.32 -10.24
N TYR A 396 9.89 35.16 -10.55
CA TYR A 396 10.53 34.15 -11.39
C TYR A 396 10.77 34.67 -12.81
N ILE A 397 9.75 35.29 -13.43
CA ILE A 397 9.88 35.92 -14.76
C ILE A 397 10.89 37.08 -14.74
N ARG A 398 10.85 37.91 -13.69
CA ARG A 398 11.79 39.05 -13.53
C ARG A 398 13.21 38.62 -13.12
N LYS A 399 13.40 37.37 -12.69
CA LYS A 399 14.65 36.82 -12.14
C LYS A 399 15.22 37.65 -10.98
N LYS A 400 14.34 38.25 -10.17
CA LYS A 400 14.71 39.10 -9.03
C LYS A 400 13.76 38.86 -7.86
N ASN A 401 14.32 38.69 -6.66
CA ASN A 401 13.55 38.54 -5.42
C ASN A 401 14.42 38.98 -4.23
N LYS A 402 13.78 39.52 -3.18
CA LYS A 402 14.43 40.03 -1.96
C LYS A 402 15.20 38.96 -1.16
N TRP A 403 14.79 37.69 -1.25
CA TRP A 403 15.33 36.58 -0.49
C TRP A 403 16.45 35.81 -1.20
N LEU A 404 16.51 35.84 -2.53
CA LEU A 404 17.44 35.00 -3.30
C LEU A 404 18.91 35.21 -2.89
N ILE A 405 19.33 36.46 -2.68
CA ILE A 405 20.71 36.78 -2.27
C ILE A 405 20.97 36.24 -0.87
N LYS A 406 20.06 36.47 0.08
CA LYS A 406 20.22 36.01 1.48
C LYS A 406 20.26 34.49 1.58
N ILE A 407 19.41 33.79 0.82
CA ILE A 407 19.42 32.32 0.78
C ILE A 407 20.74 31.84 0.17
N LYS A 408 21.20 32.46 -0.92
CA LYS A 408 22.48 32.09 -1.54
C LYS A 408 23.65 32.28 -0.58
N GLU A 409 23.74 33.42 0.11
CA GLU A 409 24.78 33.68 1.12
C GLU A 409 24.75 32.65 2.25
N TRP A 410 23.54 32.26 2.70
CA TRP A 410 23.40 31.22 3.72
C TRP A 410 23.86 29.85 3.21
N VAL A 411 23.48 29.47 1.98
CA VAL A 411 23.90 28.19 1.36
C VAL A 411 25.40 28.18 1.13
N ASP A 412 25.99 29.22 0.56
CA ASP A 412 27.44 29.30 0.32
C ASP A 412 28.25 29.18 1.62
N LYS A 413 27.70 29.65 2.75
CA LYS A 413 28.32 29.58 4.08
C LYS A 413 28.17 28.21 4.76
N ASN A 414 26.98 27.62 4.69
CA ASN A 414 26.62 26.43 5.48
C ASN A 414 26.66 25.11 4.68
N ASP A 415 26.52 25.18 3.37
CA ASP A 415 26.49 24.05 2.44
C ASP A 415 27.23 24.41 1.13
N PRO A 416 28.57 24.59 1.21
CA PRO A 416 29.35 25.07 0.09
C PRO A 416 29.28 24.09 -1.09
N GLY A 417 28.83 24.59 -2.24
CA GLY A 417 28.69 23.81 -3.47
C GLY A 417 27.32 23.15 -3.66
N ALA A 418 26.36 23.36 -2.75
CA ALA A 418 24.99 22.90 -2.98
C ALA A 418 24.31 23.63 -4.14
N ILE A 419 23.42 22.89 -4.79
CA ILE A 419 22.70 23.38 -5.96
C ILE A 419 21.48 24.14 -5.48
N LEU A 420 21.41 25.43 -5.84
CA LEU A 420 20.25 26.28 -5.63
C LEU A 420 19.50 26.46 -6.96
N ILE A 421 18.22 26.04 -6.99
CA ILE A 421 17.36 26.14 -8.17
C ILE A 421 16.17 27.05 -7.81
N PRO A 422 16.09 28.27 -8.36
CA PRO A 422 14.87 29.06 -8.28
C PRO A 422 13.83 28.46 -9.21
N PHE A 423 12.60 28.32 -8.73
CA PHE A 423 11.45 27.90 -9.54
C PHE A 423 10.18 28.59 -9.02
N SER A 424 9.07 28.46 -9.74
CA SER A 424 7.78 28.96 -9.28
C SER A 424 6.72 27.90 -9.45
N GLY A 425 6.17 27.40 -8.34
CA GLY A 425 5.15 26.37 -8.37
C GLY A 425 3.87 26.81 -9.09
N THR A 426 3.50 28.09 -8.99
CA THR A 426 2.34 28.64 -9.71
C THR A 426 2.57 28.70 -11.21
N PHE A 427 3.78 29.05 -11.65
CA PHE A 427 4.15 29.03 -13.06
C PHE A 427 4.16 27.61 -13.63
N GLU A 428 4.76 26.65 -12.92
CA GLU A 428 4.81 25.25 -13.38
C GLU A 428 3.42 24.60 -13.46
N ASN A 429 2.53 24.90 -12.50
CA ASN A 429 1.14 24.42 -12.56
C ASN A 429 0.39 24.99 -13.77
N LYS A 430 0.58 26.28 -14.08
CA LYS A 430 0.00 26.87 -15.30
C LYS A 430 0.51 26.21 -16.58
N LEU A 431 1.82 25.93 -16.66
CA LEU A 431 2.39 25.21 -17.81
C LEU A 431 1.85 23.78 -17.92
N PHE A 432 1.52 23.14 -16.80
CA PHE A 432 0.96 21.80 -16.76
C PHE A 432 -0.46 21.74 -17.33
N ASP A 433 -1.28 22.76 -17.05
CA ASP A 433 -2.66 22.84 -17.55
C ASP A 433 -2.76 23.24 -19.04
N MET A 434 -1.66 23.69 -19.65
CA MET A 434 -1.58 24.09 -21.06
C MET A 434 -1.16 22.94 -21.98
N ASP A 435 -1.67 22.97 -23.21
CA ASP A 435 -1.24 22.07 -24.30
C ASP A 435 0.19 22.39 -24.77
N ASP A 436 0.89 21.43 -25.37
CA ASP A 436 2.31 21.58 -25.75
C ASP A 436 2.58 22.78 -26.68
N ALA A 437 1.65 23.07 -27.60
CA ALA A 437 1.75 24.21 -28.52
C ALA A 437 1.54 25.56 -27.81
N GLU A 438 0.66 25.62 -26.83
CA GLU A 438 0.41 26.82 -26.02
C GLU A 438 1.55 27.05 -25.03
N ARG A 439 2.04 25.96 -24.42
CA ARG A 439 3.19 25.95 -23.53
C ARG A 439 4.43 26.52 -24.23
N ALA A 440 4.73 26.09 -25.45
CA ALA A 440 5.86 26.59 -26.22
C ALA A 440 5.76 28.11 -26.49
N LYS A 441 4.58 28.58 -26.90
CA LYS A 441 4.33 30.02 -27.13
C LYS A 441 4.47 30.83 -25.84
N TYR A 442 3.89 30.35 -24.74
CA TYR A 442 3.94 31.05 -23.46
C TYR A 442 5.37 31.15 -22.90
N GLN A 443 6.18 30.10 -23.07
CA GLN A 443 7.60 30.12 -22.71
C GLN A 443 8.41 31.10 -23.57
N GLU A 444 8.11 31.16 -24.88
CA GLU A 444 8.76 32.08 -25.82
C GLU A 444 8.41 33.55 -25.52
N GLU A 445 7.13 33.85 -25.31
CA GLU A 445 6.62 35.19 -24.99
C GLU A 445 7.22 35.74 -23.69
N ASN A 446 7.24 34.91 -22.64
CA ASN A 446 7.77 35.31 -21.34
C ASN A 446 9.30 35.18 -21.23
N LYS A 447 9.95 34.53 -22.20
CA LYS A 447 11.40 34.21 -22.20
C LYS A 447 11.83 33.43 -20.96
N VAL A 448 10.99 32.50 -20.52
CA VAL A 448 11.19 31.66 -19.33
C VAL A 448 10.90 30.22 -19.68
N THR A 449 11.80 29.33 -19.27
CA THR A 449 11.65 27.87 -19.42
C THR A 449 11.18 27.24 -18.11
N SER A 450 10.57 26.06 -18.20
CA SER A 450 10.29 25.24 -17.02
C SER A 450 11.58 24.91 -16.28
N ALA A 451 11.53 24.93 -14.95
CA ALA A 451 12.61 24.51 -14.07
C ALA A 451 12.51 23.01 -13.70
N LEU A 452 11.38 22.35 -13.96
CA LEU A 452 11.15 20.96 -13.54
C LEU A 452 12.18 20.00 -14.14
N ASP A 453 12.46 20.11 -15.43
CA ASP A 453 13.46 19.27 -16.11
C ASP A 453 14.83 19.41 -15.45
N LYS A 454 15.21 20.65 -15.12
CA LYS A 454 16.46 20.94 -14.41
C LYS A 454 16.45 20.33 -13.01
N ILE A 455 15.34 20.42 -12.27
CA ILE A 455 15.21 19.84 -10.93
C ILE A 455 15.40 18.32 -10.99
N ILE A 456 14.75 17.64 -11.93
CA ILE A 456 14.83 16.19 -12.10
C ILE A 456 16.27 15.77 -12.46
N VAL A 457 16.88 16.42 -13.45
CA VAL A 457 18.25 16.10 -13.89
C VAL A 457 19.26 16.35 -12.79
N GLN A 458 19.14 17.45 -12.04
CA GLN A 458 20.04 17.73 -10.92
C GLN A 458 19.82 16.78 -9.75
N GLY A 459 18.57 16.39 -9.46
CA GLY A 459 18.25 15.35 -8.49
C GLY A 459 18.92 14.02 -8.81
N TYR A 460 18.81 13.60 -10.08
CA TYR A 460 19.43 12.37 -10.56
C TYR A 460 20.96 12.40 -10.41
N LYS A 461 21.59 13.53 -10.76
CA LYS A 461 23.04 13.74 -10.58
C LYS A 461 23.47 13.79 -9.12
N ALA A 462 22.68 14.40 -8.25
CA ALA A 462 22.98 14.49 -6.82
C ALA A 462 23.01 13.10 -6.15
N LEU A 463 22.15 12.17 -6.62
CA LEU A 463 22.16 10.77 -6.20
C LEU A 463 23.31 9.95 -6.80
N GLN A 464 24.23 10.58 -7.55
CA GLN A 464 25.32 9.92 -8.29
C GLN A 464 24.82 8.80 -9.22
N LEU A 465 23.62 8.98 -9.77
CA LEU A 465 23.05 8.09 -10.75
C LEU A 465 23.47 8.53 -12.16
N GLN A 466 23.70 7.53 -13.01
CA GLN A 466 23.92 7.67 -14.45
C GLN A 466 23.15 6.55 -15.15
N TYR A 467 23.06 6.57 -16.47
CA TYR A 467 22.40 5.48 -17.19
C TYR A 467 23.14 5.09 -18.46
N PHE A 468 22.90 3.86 -18.90
CA PHE A 468 23.30 3.37 -20.21
C PHE A 468 22.05 2.99 -20.99
N PHE A 469 22.17 2.93 -22.32
CA PHE A 469 21.10 2.59 -23.22
C PHE A 469 21.26 1.18 -23.76
N THR A 470 20.14 0.46 -23.86
CA THR A 470 19.97 -0.63 -24.81
C THR A 470 19.08 -0.11 -25.92
N ALA A 471 19.55 -0.17 -27.18
CA ALA A 471 18.84 0.39 -28.32
C ALA A 471 18.68 -0.65 -29.43
N GLY A 472 17.49 -0.71 -30.02
CA GLY A 472 17.15 -1.59 -31.13
C GLY A 472 15.72 -1.33 -31.62
N HIS A 473 15.29 -2.05 -32.65
CA HIS A 473 13.94 -1.90 -33.22
C HIS A 473 12.83 -2.42 -32.29
N ASP A 474 13.15 -3.32 -31.36
CA ASP A 474 12.16 -3.82 -30.40
C ASP A 474 12.00 -2.84 -29.23
N GLU A 475 13.11 -2.41 -28.63
CA GLU A 475 13.11 -1.56 -27.45
C GLU A 475 14.28 -0.57 -27.44
N VAL A 476 14.01 0.67 -27.05
CA VAL A 476 15.01 1.62 -26.56
C VAL A 476 14.74 1.89 -25.09
N LYS A 477 15.72 1.60 -24.24
CA LYS A 477 15.58 1.68 -22.78
C LYS A 477 16.81 2.27 -22.11
N ALA A 478 16.58 3.17 -21.17
CA ALA A 478 17.61 3.74 -20.31
C ALA A 478 17.66 3.01 -18.96
N TRP A 479 18.81 2.42 -18.65
CA TRP A 479 19.03 1.64 -17.44
C TRP A 479 19.82 2.44 -16.40
N THR A 480 19.17 2.79 -15.29
CA THR A 480 19.78 3.48 -14.15
C THR A 480 20.84 2.62 -13.45
N ILE A 481 22.04 3.17 -13.29
CA ILE A 481 23.17 2.60 -12.55
C ILE A 481 23.83 3.68 -11.68
N GLN A 482 24.59 3.27 -10.66
CA GLN A 482 25.41 4.21 -9.90
C GLN A 482 26.70 4.53 -10.68
N LYS A 483 27.21 5.75 -10.52
CA LYS A 483 28.51 6.13 -11.07
C LYS A 483 29.62 5.20 -10.56
N GLY A 484 30.46 4.70 -11.46
CA GLY A 484 31.50 3.72 -11.12
C GLY A 484 31.08 2.26 -11.21
N THR A 485 29.82 1.97 -11.58
CA THR A 485 29.34 0.59 -11.80
C THR A 485 30.12 -0.08 -12.93
N LYS A 486 30.60 -1.30 -12.69
CA LYS A 486 31.33 -2.08 -13.70
C LYS A 486 30.38 -2.76 -14.69
N ALA A 487 30.86 -3.09 -15.89
CA ALA A 487 30.07 -3.70 -16.95
C ALA A 487 29.26 -4.95 -16.51
N PRO A 488 29.81 -5.92 -15.73
CA PRO A 488 29.03 -7.07 -15.27
C PRO A 488 27.87 -6.69 -14.35
N GLN A 489 28.09 -5.73 -13.44
CA GLN A 489 27.07 -5.25 -12.51
C GLN A 489 25.97 -4.45 -13.24
N ALA A 490 26.36 -3.68 -14.26
CA ALA A 490 25.42 -2.99 -15.14
C ALA A 490 24.56 -3.99 -15.92
N ALA A 491 25.15 -5.07 -16.41
CA ALA A 491 24.41 -6.17 -17.05
C ALA A 491 23.44 -6.85 -16.07
N GLY A 492 23.84 -7.01 -14.80
CA GLY A 492 23.01 -7.52 -13.71
C GLY A 492 21.72 -6.71 -13.46
N LYS A 493 21.71 -5.42 -13.80
CA LYS A 493 20.50 -4.58 -13.71
C LYS A 493 19.45 -4.95 -14.77
N ILE A 494 19.86 -5.54 -15.90
CA ILE A 494 18.94 -6.08 -16.91
C ILE A 494 18.38 -7.41 -16.41
N HIS A 495 19.27 -8.33 -16.07
CA HIS A 495 18.94 -9.63 -15.52
C HIS A 495 20.10 -10.18 -14.71
N THR A 496 19.83 -10.82 -13.57
CA THR A 496 20.87 -11.39 -12.69
C THR A 496 21.74 -12.43 -13.38
N ASP A 497 21.17 -13.18 -14.34
CA ASP A 497 21.94 -14.13 -15.16
C ASP A 497 22.99 -13.47 -16.06
N PHE A 498 22.80 -12.22 -16.48
CA PHE A 498 23.78 -11.54 -17.34
C PHE A 498 25.04 -11.22 -16.56
N GLU A 499 24.92 -10.93 -15.26
CA GLU A 499 26.07 -10.71 -14.38
C GLU A 499 26.85 -12.01 -14.14
N LYS A 500 26.15 -13.11 -13.81
CA LYS A 500 26.77 -14.44 -13.60
C LYS A 500 27.41 -14.98 -14.88
N GLY A 501 26.72 -14.82 -16.01
CA GLY A 501 27.12 -15.32 -17.31
C GLY A 501 27.98 -14.34 -18.12
N PHE A 502 28.40 -13.20 -17.56
CA PHE A 502 29.05 -12.12 -18.30
C PHE A 502 30.31 -12.59 -19.06
N ILE A 503 30.33 -12.35 -20.36
CA ILE A 503 31.48 -12.59 -21.25
C ILE A 503 32.16 -11.26 -21.57
N MET A 504 31.43 -10.35 -22.23
CA MET A 504 31.93 -9.05 -22.66
C MET A 504 30.76 -8.08 -22.89
N ALA A 505 31.06 -6.78 -22.86
CA ALA A 505 30.15 -5.72 -23.24
C ALA A 505 30.63 -5.09 -24.55
N GLU A 506 29.77 -5.03 -25.55
CA GLU A 506 29.99 -4.24 -26.76
C GLU A 506 29.45 -2.84 -26.50
N VAL A 507 30.33 -1.84 -26.50
CA VAL A 507 30.03 -0.48 -26.06
C VAL A 507 30.25 0.49 -27.21
N MET A 508 29.25 1.34 -27.45
CA MET A 508 29.32 2.51 -28.31
C MET A 508 29.02 3.76 -27.49
N LYS A 509 29.79 4.83 -27.69
CA LYS A 509 29.44 6.14 -27.10
C LYS A 509 28.28 6.74 -27.89
N PHE A 510 27.35 7.40 -27.19
CA PHE A 510 26.24 8.10 -27.85
C PHE A 510 26.74 9.12 -28.89
N ASP A 511 27.75 9.92 -28.57
CA ASP A 511 28.28 10.94 -29.47
C ASP A 511 28.88 10.32 -30.74
N ASP A 512 29.57 9.18 -30.61
CA ASP A 512 30.10 8.44 -31.75
C ASP A 512 28.97 7.89 -32.62
N PHE A 513 27.92 7.34 -32.01
CA PHE A 513 26.74 6.86 -32.74
C PHE A 513 26.03 7.98 -33.49
N LYS A 514 25.84 9.14 -32.85
CA LYS A 514 25.20 10.31 -33.45
C LYS A 514 26.01 10.90 -34.61
N ASN A 515 27.33 10.92 -34.51
CA ASN A 515 28.21 11.47 -35.55
C ASN A 515 28.35 10.55 -36.77
N GLU A 516 28.44 9.24 -36.57
CA GLU A 516 28.63 8.27 -37.66
C GLU A 516 27.28 7.82 -38.27
N GLY A 517 26.17 8.03 -37.56
CA GLY A 517 24.81 7.85 -38.04
C GLY A 517 24.29 6.42 -38.12
N SER A 518 25.13 5.39 -38.04
CA SER A 518 24.69 3.98 -38.00
C SER A 518 25.66 3.08 -37.25
N GLU A 519 25.18 1.96 -36.69
CA GLU A 519 26.05 0.99 -35.99
C GLU A 519 27.14 0.42 -36.91
N ALA A 520 26.83 0.21 -38.19
CA ALA A 520 27.79 -0.27 -39.17
C ALA A 520 28.90 0.76 -39.42
N ALA A 521 28.56 2.04 -39.49
CA ALA A 521 29.54 3.13 -39.63
C ALA A 521 30.42 3.26 -38.36
N VAL A 522 29.83 3.16 -37.16
CA VAL A 522 30.60 3.15 -35.90
C VAL A 522 31.57 1.97 -35.83
N LYS A 523 31.15 0.78 -36.30
CA LYS A 523 32.01 -0.41 -36.42
C LYS A 523 33.13 -0.20 -37.44
N ALA A 524 32.83 0.36 -38.61
CA ALA A 524 33.81 0.66 -39.65
C ALA A 524 34.83 1.71 -39.18
N ALA A 525 34.41 2.69 -38.38
CA ALA A 525 35.26 3.71 -37.76
C ALA A 525 36.11 3.18 -36.59
N GLY A 526 35.97 1.90 -36.21
CA GLY A 526 36.71 1.30 -35.10
C GLY A 526 36.30 1.82 -33.71
N LYS A 527 35.16 2.51 -33.61
CA LYS A 527 34.65 3.10 -32.36
C LYS A 527 33.70 2.17 -31.60
N TYR A 528 33.41 1.00 -32.17
CA TYR A 528 32.66 -0.08 -31.54
C TYR A 528 33.59 -0.93 -30.66
N ARG A 529 33.58 -0.71 -29.35
CA ARG A 529 34.59 -1.29 -28.44
C ARG A 529 34.06 -2.53 -27.75
N GLN A 530 34.88 -3.58 -27.70
CA GLN A 530 34.63 -4.74 -26.84
C GLN A 530 35.32 -4.54 -25.50
N GLN A 531 34.52 -4.53 -24.44
CA GLN A 531 34.94 -4.23 -23.09
C GLN A 531 34.80 -5.45 -22.17
N GLY A 532 35.82 -5.66 -21.35
CA GLY A 532 35.87 -6.75 -20.38
C GLY A 532 35.22 -6.39 -19.04
N ARG A 533 35.42 -7.27 -18.05
CA ARG A 533 34.79 -7.16 -16.71
C ARG A 533 35.19 -5.91 -15.91
N ASN A 534 36.35 -5.33 -16.20
CA ASN A 534 36.89 -4.17 -15.48
C ASN A 534 36.45 -2.83 -16.07
N TYR A 535 35.71 -2.83 -17.18
CA TYR A 535 35.20 -1.60 -17.75
C TYR A 535 34.18 -0.95 -16.82
N VAL A 536 34.37 0.33 -16.55
CA VAL A 536 33.41 1.16 -15.82
C VAL A 536 32.48 1.77 -16.86
N VAL A 537 31.19 1.49 -16.74
CA VAL A 537 30.19 2.02 -17.67
C VAL A 537 30.11 3.53 -17.51
N GLU A 538 30.10 4.25 -18.62
CA GLU A 538 30.00 5.71 -18.63
C GLU A 538 28.56 6.15 -18.97
N ASP A 539 28.23 7.38 -18.60
CA ASP A 539 26.90 7.94 -18.82
C ASP A 539 26.59 8.07 -20.33
N GLY A 540 25.45 7.52 -20.73
CA GLY A 540 24.98 7.52 -22.11
C GLY A 540 25.64 6.47 -23.02
N ASP A 541 26.40 5.52 -22.46
CA ASP A 541 26.90 4.38 -23.24
C ASP A 541 25.73 3.59 -23.85
N ILE A 542 25.82 3.24 -25.12
CA ILE A 542 24.92 2.28 -25.77
C ILE A 542 25.61 0.92 -25.69
N VAL A 543 25.01 -0.02 -24.95
CA VAL A 543 25.67 -1.27 -24.56
C VAL A 543 24.88 -2.48 -25.02
N PHE A 544 25.59 -3.43 -25.63
CA PHE A 544 25.09 -4.77 -25.92
C PHE A 544 25.91 -5.80 -25.13
N PHE A 545 25.26 -6.52 -24.21
CA PHE A 545 25.94 -7.50 -23.36
C PHE A 545 25.94 -8.90 -23.97
N LYS A 546 27.12 -9.51 -24.07
CA LYS A 546 27.26 -10.94 -24.40
C LYS A 546 27.41 -11.74 -23.11
N PHE A 547 26.57 -12.75 -22.94
CA PHE A 547 26.55 -13.61 -21.78
C PHE A 547 26.33 -15.08 -22.18
N ASN A 548 26.74 -15.99 -21.32
CA ASN A 548 26.50 -17.42 -21.49
C ASN A 548 25.17 -17.82 -20.84
N ALA A 549 24.17 -18.16 -21.66
CA ALA A 549 22.84 -18.56 -21.20
C ALA A 549 22.85 -19.81 -20.29
N GLY A 550 23.87 -20.67 -20.35
CA GLY A 550 23.97 -21.90 -19.54
C GLY A 550 24.50 -21.71 -18.11
N ALA A 551 24.94 -20.51 -17.73
CA ALA A 551 25.60 -20.28 -16.44
C ALA A 551 24.63 -20.11 -15.25
N GLY A 552 23.45 -19.53 -15.47
CA GLY A 552 22.45 -19.28 -14.41
C GLY A 552 21.67 -20.51 -13.93
N LEU A 553 21.59 -21.56 -14.78
CA LEU A 553 20.78 -22.77 -14.54
C LEU A 553 21.41 -23.77 -13.55
N LYS A 554 22.66 -23.59 -13.12
CA LYS A 554 23.38 -24.60 -12.31
C LYS A 554 23.08 -24.54 -10.81
N ASP A 555 22.48 -23.45 -10.31
CA ASP A 555 22.25 -23.27 -8.86
C ASP A 555 20.93 -23.91 -8.36
N ALA A 556 20.00 -24.29 -9.24
CA ALA A 556 18.71 -24.87 -8.84
C ALA A 556 18.75 -26.37 -8.45
N LYS A 557 19.93 -27.00 -8.45
CA LYS A 557 20.11 -28.40 -8.00
C LYS A 557 21.20 -28.48 -6.93
N LYS A 558 20.99 -27.83 -5.78
CA LYS A 558 21.62 -28.21 -4.50
C LYS A 558 20.99 -27.45 -3.31
N LYS A 559 19.83 -27.90 -2.86
CA LYS A 559 19.53 -28.28 -1.47
C LYS A 559 18.08 -28.74 -1.36
#